data_AF-A0A2G4ILB5-F1
#
_entry.id   AF-A0A2G4ILB5-F1
#
_cell.length_a   1.000
_cell.length_b   1.000
_cell.length_c   1.000
_cell.angle_alpha   90.00
_cell.angle_beta   90.00
_cell.angle_gamma   90.00
#
_symmetry.space_group_name_H-M   'P 1'
#
loop_
_entity.id
_entity.type
_entity.pdbx_description
1 polymer ?
#
loop_
_entity_poly.entity_id
_entity_poly.type
_entity_poly.pdbx_seq_one_letter_code
_entity_poly.pdbx_strand_id
1 'polypeptide(L)'
;MEAILQQTPRGLYCARGDFYVDPRFPVARAVITHAHSDHARWGCHKYLAAKPCEHVLRLRMSADAEFQFLPYGESLVMGGVEISFHPAGHILGSAQIRLEYRGHVVLITGDYKLGTDPTCEAWQPIRCHSMISESTFGLPIYRWPSPESIFQSINQWWRECRDEGKCCLLYGYAIGKSQRLLAGLDPTIGKIYCHGAVEKGNQQYRRTGIALPDTTHVSSVARKHDWKGSMIVAVPSVHGTPWVKKFGCCSTAMASGWMAVRGARRRRSVDRGFVLSDHVDWPNLLTAIDACNPETVWLTHGCTASVARYLNEHGRNAKILDALGRTEGDEDATGAGFDSTTEELPSS
;
A
#
# COMPACT_ATOMS: atom_id res chain seq x y z
N MET A 1 -23.58 -5.72 -8.03
CA MET A 1 -23.04 -5.83 -6.65
C MET A 1 -23.92 -6.69 -5.75
N GLU A 2 -25.18 -6.31 -5.48
CA GLU A 2 -26.10 -7.00 -4.54
C GLU A 2 -26.34 -8.49 -4.81
N ALA A 3 -26.19 -8.95 -6.06
CA ALA A 3 -26.29 -10.35 -6.42
C ALA A 3 -25.18 -11.25 -5.86
N ILE A 4 -24.02 -10.67 -5.50
CA ILE A 4 -22.83 -11.41 -5.03
C ILE A 4 -22.36 -10.90 -3.66
N LEU A 5 -22.34 -9.58 -3.47
CA LEU A 5 -21.84 -8.93 -2.26
C LEU A 5 -22.92 -8.11 -1.60
N GLN A 6 -22.86 -8.08 -0.27
CA GLN A 6 -23.70 -7.25 0.58
C GLN A 6 -22.80 -6.46 1.52
N GLN A 7 -23.14 -5.20 1.74
CA GLN A 7 -22.43 -4.40 2.72
C GLN A 7 -22.94 -4.75 4.12
N THR A 8 -22.00 -4.94 5.05
CA THR A 8 -22.29 -5.20 6.46
C THR A 8 -21.37 -4.33 7.34
N PRO A 9 -21.64 -4.22 8.66
CA PRO A 9 -20.71 -3.58 9.59
C PRO A 9 -19.31 -4.21 9.60
N ARG A 10 -19.18 -5.49 9.22
CA ARG A 10 -17.89 -6.20 9.16
C ARG A 10 -17.16 -6.04 7.83
N GLY A 11 -17.78 -5.49 6.79
CA GLY A 11 -17.18 -5.36 5.45
C GLY A 11 -18.09 -5.89 4.34
N LEU A 12 -17.49 -6.20 3.20
CA LEU A 12 -18.19 -6.76 2.04
C LEU A 12 -18.37 -8.27 2.23
N TYR A 13 -19.61 -8.71 2.37
CA TYR A 13 -19.94 -10.11 2.65
C TYR A 13 -20.51 -10.81 1.41
N CYS A 14 -19.95 -11.96 1.05
CA CYS A 14 -20.52 -12.86 0.06
C CYS A 14 -21.32 -13.96 0.76
N ALA A 15 -22.64 -13.81 0.82
CA ALA A 15 -23.51 -14.78 1.50
C ALA A 15 -23.50 -16.18 0.84
N ARG A 16 -23.30 -16.25 -0.48
CA ARG A 16 -23.24 -17.52 -1.23
C ARG A 16 -21.98 -18.31 -0.90
N GLY A 17 -20.82 -17.66 -0.94
CA GLY A 17 -19.53 -18.27 -0.64
C GLY A 17 -19.18 -18.31 0.85
N ASP A 18 -19.97 -17.64 1.69
CA ASP A 18 -19.77 -17.51 3.14
C ASP A 18 -18.34 -17.03 3.47
N PHE A 19 -17.99 -15.86 2.94
CA PHE A 19 -16.72 -15.18 3.16
C PHE A 19 -16.87 -13.66 3.13
N TYR A 20 -15.90 -12.96 3.72
CA TYR A 20 -15.79 -11.50 3.63
C TYR A 20 -14.61 -11.11 2.75
N VAL A 21 -14.76 -10.05 1.97
CA VAL A 21 -13.64 -9.38 1.29
C VAL A 21 -13.16 -8.23 2.16
N ASP A 22 -11.85 -8.18 2.42
CA ASP A 22 -11.16 -7.16 3.24
C ASP A 22 -11.95 -6.76 4.51
N PRO A 23 -12.25 -7.73 5.40
CA PRO A 23 -13.11 -7.48 6.54
C PRO A 23 -12.48 -6.45 7.50
N ARG A 24 -13.33 -5.70 8.20
CA ARG A 24 -12.91 -4.70 9.21
C ARG A 24 -12.65 -5.30 10.59
N PHE A 25 -13.21 -6.49 10.85
CA PHE A 25 -13.10 -7.23 12.11
C PHE A 25 -12.78 -8.70 11.82
N PRO A 26 -12.26 -9.45 12.81
CA PRO A 26 -12.09 -10.89 12.71
C PRO A 26 -13.35 -11.64 12.22
N VAL A 27 -13.16 -12.54 11.26
CA VAL A 27 -14.21 -13.38 10.65
C VAL A 27 -13.73 -14.81 10.42
N ALA A 28 -14.65 -15.73 10.10
CA ALA A 28 -14.30 -17.12 9.81
C ALA A 28 -13.47 -17.27 8.51
N ARG A 29 -13.85 -16.57 7.43
CA ARG A 29 -13.19 -16.63 6.14
C ARG A 29 -13.01 -15.23 5.56
N ALA A 30 -11.76 -14.84 5.32
CA ALA A 30 -11.39 -13.57 4.74
C ALA A 30 -10.72 -13.79 3.38
N VAL A 31 -11.21 -13.09 2.36
CA VAL A 31 -10.58 -12.97 1.03
C VAL A 31 -9.90 -11.61 1.00
N ILE A 32 -8.59 -11.60 0.82
CA ILE A 32 -7.75 -10.42 1.05
C ILE A 32 -7.21 -9.89 -0.27
N THR A 33 -7.39 -8.59 -0.53
CA THR A 33 -6.79 -7.91 -1.67
C THR A 33 -5.28 -7.77 -1.49
N HIS A 34 -4.83 -7.31 -0.32
CA HIS A 34 -3.42 -7.10 -0.02
C HIS A 34 -3.11 -7.01 1.49
N ALA A 35 -1.82 -6.98 1.84
CA ALA A 35 -1.33 -7.15 3.21
C ALA A 35 -1.27 -5.87 4.07
N HIS A 36 -1.85 -4.72 3.66
CA HIS A 36 -1.94 -3.57 4.58
C HIS A 36 -2.98 -3.82 5.66
N SER A 37 -2.76 -3.24 6.83
CA SER A 37 -3.53 -3.56 8.04
C SER A 37 -5.00 -3.20 7.92
N ASP A 38 -5.33 -2.17 7.16
CA ASP A 38 -6.68 -1.71 6.89
C ASP A 38 -7.45 -2.61 5.93
N HIS A 39 -6.80 -3.54 5.22
CA HIS A 39 -7.41 -4.56 4.37
C HIS A 39 -7.31 -5.97 4.98
N ALA A 40 -6.13 -6.34 5.47
CA ALA A 40 -5.85 -7.60 6.12
C ALA A 40 -5.93 -7.48 7.64
N ARG A 41 -7.08 -7.85 8.21
CA ARG A 41 -7.28 -7.86 9.67
C ARG A 41 -6.74 -9.13 10.31
N TRP A 42 -5.98 -8.96 11.38
CA TRP A 42 -5.54 -10.04 12.27
C TRP A 42 -6.73 -10.71 12.96
N GLY A 43 -6.62 -12.01 13.23
CA GLY A 43 -7.59 -12.79 14.02
C GLY A 43 -8.69 -13.49 13.22
N CYS A 44 -8.66 -13.45 11.88
CA CYS A 44 -9.54 -14.31 11.08
C CYS A 44 -9.03 -15.76 11.11
N HIS A 45 -9.94 -16.73 10.98
CA HIS A 45 -9.54 -18.15 11.02
C HIS A 45 -8.89 -18.59 9.71
N LYS A 46 -9.45 -18.20 8.56
CA LYS A 46 -8.98 -18.57 7.23
C LYS A 46 -8.76 -17.35 6.35
N TYR A 47 -7.63 -17.32 5.65
CA TYR A 47 -7.27 -16.28 4.70
C TYR A 47 -7.09 -16.88 3.30
N LEU A 48 -7.78 -16.30 2.33
CA LEU A 48 -7.60 -16.56 0.90
C LEU A 48 -7.00 -15.32 0.24
N ALA A 49 -5.87 -15.46 -0.45
CA ALA A 49 -5.19 -14.34 -1.12
C ALA A 49 -4.42 -14.79 -2.38
N ALA A 50 -3.92 -13.83 -3.14
CA ALA A 50 -2.99 -14.11 -4.24
C ALA A 50 -1.67 -14.73 -3.71
N LYS A 51 -1.11 -15.67 -4.45
CA LYS A 51 0.11 -16.40 -4.07
C LYS A 51 1.33 -15.51 -3.83
N PRO A 52 1.61 -14.47 -4.63
CA PRO A 52 2.73 -13.57 -4.35
C PRO A 52 2.60 -12.78 -3.04
N CYS A 53 1.38 -12.69 -2.47
CA CYS A 53 1.12 -12.02 -1.19
C CYS A 53 1.59 -12.84 0.03
N GLU A 54 1.96 -14.11 -0.16
CA GLU A 54 2.17 -15.07 0.94
C GLU A 54 3.11 -14.55 2.04
N HIS A 55 4.32 -14.13 1.66
CA HIS A 55 5.32 -13.74 2.65
C HIS A 55 4.96 -12.46 3.39
N VAL A 56 4.40 -11.47 2.70
CA VAL A 56 4.02 -10.18 3.30
C VAL A 56 2.75 -10.31 4.15
N LEU A 57 1.81 -11.17 3.75
CA LEU A 57 0.60 -11.42 4.53
C LEU A 57 0.93 -12.19 5.82
N ARG A 58 1.72 -13.26 5.72
CA ARG A 58 2.13 -14.06 6.90
C ARG A 58 2.89 -13.26 7.94
N LEU A 59 3.65 -12.23 7.54
CA LEU A 59 4.36 -11.34 8.45
C LEU A 59 3.43 -10.64 9.47
N ARG A 60 2.14 -10.47 9.13
CA ARG A 60 1.17 -9.70 9.92
C ARG A 60 0.12 -10.54 10.64
N MET A 61 0.02 -11.80 10.28
CA MET A 61 -1.05 -12.69 10.76
C MET A 61 -0.53 -13.61 11.86
N SER A 62 -1.46 -14.23 12.58
CA SER A 62 -1.09 -15.21 13.60
C SER A 62 -0.49 -16.47 12.95
N ALA A 63 0.41 -17.15 13.68
CA ALA A 63 1.08 -18.34 13.17
C ALA A 63 0.13 -19.53 12.98
N ASP A 64 -1.01 -19.53 13.68
CA ASP A 64 -2.06 -20.55 13.64
C ASP A 64 -3.16 -20.27 12.59
N ALA A 65 -3.10 -19.14 11.89
CA ALA A 65 -4.04 -18.84 10.81
C ALA A 65 -3.90 -19.83 9.64
N GLU A 66 -5.04 -20.27 9.09
CA GLU A 66 -5.06 -21.09 7.89
C GLU A 66 -4.96 -20.20 6.65
N PHE A 67 -4.05 -20.53 5.73
CA PHE A 67 -3.88 -19.80 4.48
C PHE A 67 -4.15 -20.68 3.27
N GLN A 68 -4.91 -20.15 2.32
CA GLN A 68 -4.98 -20.65 0.96
C GLN A 68 -4.50 -19.55 0.02
N PHE A 69 -3.65 -19.91 -0.91
CA PHE A 69 -3.07 -18.98 -1.87
C PHE A 69 -3.32 -19.46 -3.29
N LEU A 70 -3.77 -18.55 -4.16
CA LEU A 70 -4.00 -18.83 -5.58
C LEU A 70 -3.03 -18.02 -6.44
N PRO A 71 -2.34 -18.64 -7.43
CA PRO A 71 -1.67 -17.89 -8.48
C PRO A 71 -2.62 -16.90 -9.17
N TYR A 72 -2.09 -15.79 -9.67
CA TYR A 72 -2.89 -14.86 -10.46
C TYR A 72 -3.52 -15.56 -11.67
N GLY A 73 -4.78 -15.26 -11.95
CA GLY A 73 -5.55 -15.86 -13.05
C GLY A 73 -6.12 -17.25 -12.75
N GLU A 74 -5.69 -17.93 -11.67
CA GLU A 74 -6.33 -19.16 -11.23
C GLU A 74 -7.61 -18.88 -10.43
N SER A 75 -8.56 -19.80 -10.53
CA SER A 75 -9.90 -19.68 -9.95
C SER A 75 -10.18 -20.75 -8.89
N LEU A 76 -10.91 -20.35 -7.85
CA LEU A 76 -11.49 -21.24 -6.84
C LEU A 76 -13.00 -21.00 -6.76
N VAL A 77 -13.79 -22.07 -6.68
CA VAL A 77 -15.23 -21.97 -6.51
C VAL A 77 -15.61 -22.15 -5.04
N MET A 78 -16.32 -21.18 -4.47
CA MET A 78 -16.88 -21.25 -3.11
C MET A 78 -18.38 -20.93 -3.15
N GLY A 79 -19.22 -21.90 -2.79
CA GLY A 79 -20.67 -21.70 -2.77
C GLY A 79 -21.28 -21.30 -4.13
N GLY A 80 -20.66 -21.76 -5.22
CA GLY A 80 -21.03 -21.43 -6.60
C GLY A 80 -20.50 -20.09 -7.12
N VAL A 81 -19.76 -19.33 -6.30
CA VAL A 81 -19.08 -18.10 -6.72
C VAL A 81 -17.64 -18.45 -7.11
N GLU A 82 -17.25 -18.09 -8.32
CA GLU A 82 -15.87 -18.22 -8.79
C GLU A 82 -15.06 -17.01 -8.34
N ILE A 83 -13.94 -17.26 -7.66
CA ILE A 83 -13.02 -16.27 -7.10
C ILE A 83 -11.69 -16.41 -7.83
N SER A 84 -11.20 -15.31 -8.41
CA SER A 84 -9.84 -15.25 -8.96
C SER A 84 -9.16 -13.93 -8.58
N PHE A 85 -7.83 -13.96 -8.56
CA PHE A 85 -6.98 -12.81 -8.23
C PHE A 85 -6.25 -12.33 -9.47
N HIS A 86 -6.15 -11.00 -9.63
CA HIS A 86 -5.45 -10.36 -10.75
C HIS A 86 -4.56 -9.24 -10.21
N PRO A 87 -3.37 -8.97 -10.78
CA PRO A 87 -2.47 -7.96 -10.24
C PRO A 87 -3.11 -6.57 -10.08
N ALA A 88 -2.81 -5.89 -8.96
CA ALA A 88 -3.26 -4.53 -8.67
C ALA A 88 -2.16 -3.45 -8.77
N GLY A 89 -0.87 -3.83 -8.83
CA GLY A 89 0.25 -2.88 -8.93
C GLY A 89 0.50 -1.99 -7.70
N HIS A 90 -0.14 -2.27 -6.56
CA HIS A 90 -0.04 -1.46 -5.36
C HIS A 90 1.18 -1.83 -4.50
N ILE A 91 1.24 -3.08 -4.04
CA ILE A 91 2.37 -3.67 -3.29
C ILE A 91 2.60 -5.12 -3.74
N LEU A 92 3.66 -5.77 -3.23
CA LEU A 92 3.92 -7.18 -3.53
C LEU A 92 2.70 -8.05 -3.23
N GLY A 93 2.19 -8.74 -4.23
CA GLY A 93 1.02 -9.61 -4.10
C GLY A 93 -0.33 -8.90 -3.97
N SER A 94 -0.39 -7.57 -4.13
CA SER A 94 -1.67 -6.86 -4.15
C SER A 94 -2.51 -7.28 -5.36
N ALA A 95 -3.77 -7.57 -5.11
CA ALA A 95 -4.66 -8.17 -6.09
C ALA A 95 -6.02 -7.47 -6.17
N GLN A 96 -6.49 -7.31 -7.40
CA GLN A 96 -7.90 -7.17 -7.70
C GLN A 96 -8.57 -8.53 -7.53
N ILE A 97 -9.71 -8.56 -6.85
CA ILE A 97 -10.52 -9.78 -6.66
C ILE A 97 -11.65 -9.75 -7.68
N ARG A 98 -11.68 -10.75 -8.56
CA ARG A 98 -12.78 -10.98 -9.49
C ARG A 98 -13.70 -12.05 -8.91
N LEU A 99 -14.96 -11.67 -8.69
CA LEU A 99 -16.03 -12.56 -8.27
C LEU A 99 -17.02 -12.75 -9.42
N GLU A 100 -17.25 -13.99 -9.82
CA GLU A 100 -18.26 -14.32 -10.84
C GLU A 100 -19.33 -15.25 -10.28
N TYR A 101 -20.58 -14.92 -10.58
CA TYR A 101 -21.73 -15.78 -10.30
C TYR A 101 -22.73 -15.69 -11.44
N ARG A 102 -23.02 -16.83 -12.09
CA ARG A 102 -23.97 -16.94 -13.21
C ARG A 102 -23.71 -15.91 -14.31
N GLY A 103 -22.44 -15.72 -14.68
CA GLY A 103 -22.00 -14.76 -15.71
C GLY A 103 -21.95 -13.30 -15.25
N HIS A 104 -22.44 -12.96 -14.06
CA HIS A 104 -22.30 -11.60 -13.51
C HIS A 104 -20.97 -11.45 -12.77
N VAL A 105 -20.22 -10.40 -13.10
CA VAL A 105 -18.85 -10.17 -12.59
C VAL A 105 -18.79 -8.92 -11.74
N VAL A 106 -18.36 -9.08 -10.49
CA VAL A 106 -18.01 -8.00 -9.57
C VAL A 106 -16.50 -7.99 -9.38
N LEU A 107 -15.87 -6.87 -9.73
CA LEU A 107 -14.44 -6.65 -9.52
C LEU A 107 -14.24 -5.75 -8.30
N ILE A 108 -13.39 -6.15 -7.38
CA ILE A 108 -12.94 -5.35 -6.24
C ILE A 108 -11.47 -5.02 -6.48
N THR A 109 -11.14 -3.76 -6.68
CA THR A 109 -9.77 -3.39 -7.06
C THR A 109 -8.75 -3.58 -5.93
N GLY A 110 -9.22 -3.47 -4.68
CA GLY A 110 -8.34 -3.12 -3.56
C GLY A 110 -7.70 -1.75 -3.80
N ASP A 111 -6.56 -1.51 -3.17
CA ASP A 111 -5.69 -0.39 -3.52
C ASP A 111 -4.88 -0.78 -4.76
N TYR A 112 -4.68 0.17 -5.68
CA TYR A 112 -4.09 -0.15 -6.97
C TYR A 112 -3.37 1.04 -7.62
N LYS A 113 -2.42 0.72 -8.50
CA LYS A 113 -1.66 1.71 -9.28
C LYS A 113 -1.38 1.16 -10.67
N LEU A 114 -1.52 2.02 -11.69
CA LEU A 114 -1.35 1.63 -13.10
C LEU A 114 0.11 1.67 -13.57
N GLY A 115 0.94 2.51 -12.94
CA GLY A 115 2.35 2.64 -13.28
C GLY A 115 3.16 1.39 -12.95
N THR A 116 4.21 1.13 -13.74
CA THR A 116 5.15 0.03 -13.51
C THR A 116 5.89 0.22 -12.19
N ASP A 117 6.23 -0.90 -11.58
CA ASP A 117 6.91 -0.98 -10.30
C ASP A 117 7.78 -2.24 -10.29
N PRO A 118 9.10 -2.14 -10.05
CA PRO A 118 9.97 -3.32 -10.02
C PRO A 118 9.73 -4.20 -8.77
N THR A 119 8.86 -3.77 -7.85
CA THR A 119 8.61 -4.45 -6.57
C THR A 119 7.24 -5.13 -6.49
N CYS A 120 6.44 -5.08 -7.55
CA CYS A 120 5.17 -5.82 -7.64
C CYS A 120 4.71 -6.00 -9.10
N GLU A 121 3.78 -6.93 -9.32
CA GLU A 121 3.21 -7.16 -10.65
C GLU A 121 2.33 -5.99 -11.09
N ALA A 122 2.50 -5.57 -12.35
CA ALA A 122 1.76 -4.45 -12.93
C ALA A 122 0.25 -4.74 -13.01
N TRP A 123 -0.55 -3.72 -12.72
CA TRP A 123 -2.01 -3.77 -12.81
C TRP A 123 -2.49 -4.22 -14.19
N GLN A 124 -3.59 -4.98 -14.22
CA GLN A 124 -4.21 -5.47 -15.45
C GLN A 124 -5.70 -5.08 -15.52
N PRO A 125 -6.21 -4.61 -16.66
CA PRO A 125 -7.63 -4.29 -16.80
C PRO A 125 -8.49 -5.55 -16.82
N ILE A 126 -9.57 -5.56 -16.04
CA ILE A 126 -10.54 -6.68 -16.00
C ILE A 126 -11.93 -6.17 -16.33
N ARG A 127 -12.52 -6.72 -17.40
CA ARG A 127 -13.91 -6.46 -17.77
C ARG A 127 -14.86 -6.95 -16.69
N CYS A 128 -15.78 -6.09 -16.26
CA CYS A 128 -16.72 -6.41 -15.19
C CYS A 128 -18.07 -5.71 -15.38
N HIS A 129 -19.08 -6.15 -14.63
CA HIS A 129 -20.40 -5.50 -14.62
C HIS A 129 -20.46 -4.46 -13.49
N SER A 130 -19.93 -4.81 -12.31
CA SER A 130 -19.72 -3.87 -11.20
C SER A 130 -18.24 -3.78 -10.85
N MET A 131 -17.73 -2.57 -10.70
CA MET A 131 -16.38 -2.31 -10.19
C MET A 131 -16.48 -1.62 -8.84
N ILE A 132 -15.80 -2.14 -7.81
CA ILE A 132 -15.61 -1.48 -6.52
C ILE A 132 -14.19 -0.94 -6.51
N SER A 133 -14.04 0.38 -6.55
CA SER A 133 -12.76 1.07 -6.69
C SER A 133 -12.44 1.92 -5.46
N GLU A 134 -11.16 1.94 -5.06
CA GLU A 134 -10.65 2.99 -4.18
C GLU A 134 -10.75 4.38 -4.85
N SER A 135 -10.74 5.44 -4.04
CA SER A 135 -10.66 6.83 -4.48
C SER A 135 -9.80 7.69 -3.55
N THR A 136 -8.72 7.12 -3.01
CA THR A 136 -7.83 7.80 -2.03
C THR A 136 -7.36 9.16 -2.54
N PHE A 137 -6.98 9.23 -3.82
CA PHE A 137 -6.61 10.49 -4.49
C PHE A 137 -7.61 10.90 -5.58
N GLY A 138 -8.91 10.74 -5.29
CA GLY A 138 -10.03 11.01 -6.18
C GLY A 138 -10.35 12.50 -6.43
N LEU A 139 -9.35 13.38 -6.47
CA LEU A 139 -9.53 14.82 -6.80
C LEU A 139 -8.65 15.23 -7.98
N PRO A 140 -9.13 16.11 -8.90
CA PRO A 140 -8.38 16.54 -10.09
C PRO A 140 -7.00 17.18 -9.83
N ILE A 141 -6.73 17.64 -8.60
CA ILE A 141 -5.44 18.19 -8.17
C ILE A 141 -4.36 17.11 -8.03
N TYR A 142 -4.75 15.87 -7.76
CA TYR A 142 -3.82 14.76 -7.68
C TYR A 142 -3.53 14.27 -9.09
N ARG A 143 -2.27 14.50 -9.49
CA ARG A 143 -1.69 14.08 -10.76
C ARG A 143 -0.24 13.72 -10.50
N TRP A 144 0.12 12.47 -10.73
CA TRP A 144 1.44 11.96 -10.40
C TRP A 144 2.47 12.41 -11.45
N PRO A 145 3.61 12.98 -11.02
CA PRO A 145 4.75 13.10 -11.91
C PRO A 145 5.30 11.71 -12.24
N SER A 146 6.16 11.62 -13.26
CA SER A 146 6.73 10.33 -13.63
C SER A 146 7.60 9.77 -12.48
N PRO A 147 7.52 8.45 -12.18
CA PRO A 147 8.37 7.82 -11.17
C PRO A 147 9.86 8.12 -11.38
N GLU A 148 10.32 8.16 -12.63
CA GLU A 148 11.71 8.44 -13.00
C GLU A 148 12.15 9.82 -12.50
N SER A 149 11.33 10.85 -12.69
CA SER A 149 11.64 12.21 -12.23
C SER A 149 11.70 12.31 -10.71
N ILE A 150 10.85 11.55 -10.01
CA ILE A 150 10.83 11.52 -8.55
C ILE A 150 12.10 10.85 -8.03
N PHE A 151 12.49 9.69 -8.58
CA PHE A 151 13.69 8.99 -8.17
C PHE A 151 14.97 9.76 -8.53
N GLN A 152 15.01 10.44 -9.67
CA GLN A 152 16.09 11.39 -9.98
C GLN A 152 16.19 12.48 -8.91
N SER A 153 15.05 13.05 -8.49
CA SER A 153 15.01 14.08 -7.45
C SER A 153 15.44 13.55 -6.07
N ILE A 154 15.05 12.33 -5.72
CA ILE A 154 15.48 11.67 -4.46
C ILE A 154 16.98 11.42 -4.46
N ASN A 155 17.52 10.87 -5.54
CA ASN A 155 18.94 10.58 -5.67
C ASN A 155 19.79 11.85 -5.74
N GLN A 156 19.27 12.92 -6.37
CA GLN A 156 19.91 14.23 -6.36
C GLN A 156 19.98 14.82 -4.94
N TRP A 157 18.86 14.80 -4.21
CA TRP A 157 18.83 15.22 -2.81
C TRP A 157 19.80 14.42 -1.94
N TRP A 158 19.95 13.11 -2.20
CA TRP A 158 20.91 12.28 -1.49
C TRP A 158 22.36 12.69 -1.76
N ARG A 159 22.72 12.97 -3.02
CA ARG A 159 24.05 13.49 -3.38
C ARG A 159 24.35 14.82 -2.69
N GLU A 160 23.40 15.75 -2.70
CA GLU A 160 23.51 17.04 -2.02
C GLU A 160 23.77 16.87 -0.51
N CYS A 161 23.01 16.02 0.16
CA CYS A 161 23.21 15.77 1.59
C CYS A 161 24.59 15.15 1.86
N ARG A 162 25.02 14.20 1.03
CA ARG A 162 26.34 13.58 1.14
C ARG A 162 27.46 14.60 1.01
N ASP A 163 27.38 15.47 0.00
CA ASP A 163 28.41 16.48 -0.28
C ASP A 163 28.46 17.54 0.83
N GLU A 164 27.34 17.78 1.52
CA GLU A 164 27.26 18.62 2.73
C GLU A 164 27.68 17.89 4.03
N GLY A 165 28.05 16.62 3.97
CA GLY A 165 28.37 15.81 5.15
C GLY A 165 27.17 15.61 6.09
N LYS A 166 25.97 15.44 5.52
CA LYS A 166 24.71 15.09 6.20
C LYS A 166 24.24 13.71 5.76
N CYS A 167 23.39 13.08 6.56
CA CYS A 167 22.66 11.89 6.12
C CYS A 167 21.23 12.23 5.70
N CYS A 168 20.64 11.38 4.86
CA CYS A 168 19.24 11.48 4.46
C CYS A 168 18.38 10.54 5.32
N LEU A 169 17.25 11.04 5.82
CA LEU A 169 16.22 10.22 6.46
C LEU A 169 14.93 10.30 5.64
N LEU A 170 14.63 9.22 4.92
CA LEU A 170 13.52 9.12 3.99
C LEU A 170 12.40 8.25 4.55
N TYR A 171 11.23 8.85 4.76
CA TYR A 171 10.08 8.18 5.33
C TYR A 171 9.22 7.48 4.27
N GLY A 172 8.92 6.20 4.51
CA GLY A 172 8.02 5.35 3.73
C GLY A 172 7.38 4.25 4.59
N TYR A 173 6.28 3.67 4.13
CA TYR A 173 5.60 2.58 4.84
C TYR A 173 6.43 1.29 4.86
N ALA A 174 6.34 0.54 5.96
CA ALA A 174 7.14 -0.66 6.22
C ALA A 174 7.05 -1.72 5.10
N ILE A 175 5.88 -1.83 4.45
CA ILE A 175 5.59 -2.74 3.34
C ILE A 175 5.03 -1.91 2.18
N GLY A 176 5.56 -2.09 0.98
CA GLY A 176 5.19 -1.35 -0.22
C GLY A 176 6.12 -0.17 -0.47
N LYS A 177 5.75 0.99 0.07
CA LYS A 177 6.42 2.26 -0.23
C LYS A 177 7.92 2.22 0.01
N SER A 178 8.39 1.70 1.15
CA SER A 178 9.83 1.65 1.43
C SER A 178 10.59 0.76 0.45
N GLN A 179 10.03 -0.38 0.03
CA GLN A 179 10.68 -1.25 -0.94
C GLN A 179 10.72 -0.61 -2.33
N ARG A 180 9.63 0.04 -2.74
CA ARG A 180 9.60 0.84 -3.98
C ARG A 180 10.63 1.98 -3.95
N LEU A 181 10.76 2.66 -2.81
CA LEU A 181 11.79 3.67 -2.61
C LEU A 181 13.18 3.08 -2.78
N LEU A 182 13.49 1.98 -2.09
CA LEU A 182 14.77 1.30 -2.17
C LEU A 182 15.11 0.86 -3.60
N ALA A 183 14.15 0.33 -4.35
CA ALA A 183 14.35 -0.09 -5.74
C ALA A 183 14.68 1.07 -6.70
N GLY A 184 14.30 2.31 -6.36
CA GLY A 184 14.62 3.50 -7.14
C GLY A 184 15.83 4.30 -6.64
N LEU A 185 16.49 3.86 -5.57
CA LEU A 185 17.73 4.48 -5.10
C LEU A 185 18.93 4.04 -5.96
N ASP A 186 19.88 4.95 -6.14
CA ASP A 186 21.19 4.66 -6.72
C ASP A 186 22.18 4.29 -5.58
N PRO A 187 22.44 2.99 -5.34
CA PRO A 187 23.26 2.55 -4.21
C PRO A 187 24.74 2.95 -4.33
N THR A 188 25.17 3.51 -5.47
CA THR A 188 26.55 4.01 -5.62
C THR A 188 26.79 5.34 -4.91
N ILE A 189 25.72 6.06 -4.52
CA ILE A 189 25.83 7.36 -3.82
C ILE A 189 26.38 7.18 -2.41
N GLY A 190 25.97 6.12 -1.71
CA GLY A 190 26.36 5.85 -0.33
C GLY A 190 25.73 4.59 0.26
N LYS A 191 25.94 4.35 1.56
CA LYS A 191 25.37 3.20 2.26
C LYS A 191 23.89 3.42 2.59
N ILE A 192 23.10 2.35 2.52
CA ILE A 192 21.66 2.36 2.80
C ILE A 192 21.39 1.61 4.11
N TYR A 193 20.68 2.25 5.01
CA TYR A 193 20.24 1.70 6.29
C TYR A 193 18.72 1.73 6.39
N CYS A 194 18.18 0.81 7.17
CA CYS A 194 16.73 0.67 7.33
C CYS A 194 16.31 0.58 8.79
N HIS A 195 15.17 1.21 9.10
CA HIS A 195 14.43 0.93 10.33
C HIS A 195 14.03 -0.56 10.38
N GLY A 196 13.92 -1.15 11.59
CA GLY A 196 13.63 -2.57 11.76
C GLY A 196 12.33 -3.03 11.08
N ALA A 197 11.27 -2.23 11.13
CA ALA A 197 10.02 -2.52 10.42
C ALA A 197 10.20 -2.58 8.89
N VAL A 198 11.02 -1.68 8.32
CA VAL A 198 11.33 -1.67 6.88
C VAL A 198 12.18 -2.89 6.53
N GLU A 199 13.19 -3.21 7.33
CA GLU A 199 14.06 -4.35 7.07
C GLU A 199 13.31 -5.69 7.13
N LYS A 200 12.36 -5.84 8.07
CA LYS A 200 11.44 -6.99 8.10
C LYS A 200 10.65 -7.13 6.79
N GLY A 201 10.17 -6.01 6.23
CA GLY A 201 9.52 -5.95 4.93
C GLY A 201 10.46 -6.32 3.78
N ASN A 202 11.67 -5.74 3.75
CA ASN A 202 12.70 -6.03 2.74
C ASN A 202 13.01 -7.52 2.67
N GLN A 203 13.13 -8.19 3.81
CA GLN A 203 13.36 -9.63 3.88
C GLN A 203 12.24 -10.44 3.22
N GLN A 204 10.97 -10.05 3.37
CA GLN A 204 9.86 -10.74 2.70
C GLN A 204 9.88 -10.52 1.19
N TYR A 205 10.22 -9.31 0.74
CA TYR A 205 10.37 -9.03 -0.70
C TYR A 205 11.52 -9.85 -1.31
N ARG A 206 12.69 -9.87 -0.66
CA ARG A 206 13.85 -10.67 -1.13
C ARG A 206 13.53 -12.17 -1.23
N ARG A 207 12.71 -12.72 -0.32
CA ARG A 207 12.26 -14.13 -0.37
C ARG A 207 11.44 -14.47 -1.63
N THR A 208 10.81 -13.47 -2.26
CA THR A 208 10.08 -13.63 -3.53
C THR A 208 10.95 -13.44 -4.78
N GLY A 209 12.24 -13.20 -4.62
CA GLY A 209 13.16 -12.94 -5.73
C GLY A 209 13.21 -11.48 -6.17
N ILE A 210 12.50 -10.56 -5.50
CA ILE A 210 12.61 -9.12 -5.78
C ILE A 210 13.99 -8.64 -5.35
N ALA A 211 14.72 -8.08 -6.31
CA ALA A 211 16.00 -7.45 -6.08
C ALA A 211 15.79 -6.08 -5.41
N LEU A 212 16.37 -5.91 -4.23
CA LEU A 212 16.50 -4.65 -3.53
C LEU A 212 17.99 -4.40 -3.29
N PRO A 213 18.46 -3.13 -3.25
CA PRO A 213 19.85 -2.85 -2.89
C PRO A 213 20.20 -3.42 -1.52
N ASP A 214 21.50 -3.56 -1.25
CA ASP A 214 21.98 -3.97 0.07
C ASP A 214 21.57 -2.94 1.12
N THR A 215 20.96 -3.43 2.20
CA THR A 215 20.50 -2.61 3.33
C THR A 215 21.06 -3.16 4.64
N THR A 216 21.35 -2.26 5.58
CA THR A 216 21.77 -2.63 6.94
C THR A 216 20.73 -2.17 7.96
N HIS A 217 20.35 -3.05 8.88
CA HIS A 217 19.46 -2.69 9.98
C HIS A 217 20.13 -1.67 10.91
N VAL A 218 19.49 -0.52 11.17
CA VAL A 218 20.09 0.55 11.98
C VAL A 218 20.55 0.05 13.36
N SER A 219 19.78 -0.81 14.03
CA SER A 219 20.12 -1.26 15.38
C SER A 219 21.26 -2.29 15.45
N SER A 220 21.70 -2.85 14.30
CA SER A 220 22.91 -3.70 14.27
C SER A 220 24.20 -2.90 14.11
N VAL A 221 24.12 -1.59 13.92
CA VAL A 221 25.26 -0.70 13.73
C VAL A 221 25.77 -0.18 15.08
N ALA A 222 27.09 -0.10 15.24
CA ALA A 222 27.71 0.37 16.48
C ALA A 222 27.26 1.80 16.87
N ARG A 223 27.13 2.07 18.17
CA ARG A 223 26.62 3.36 18.69
C ARG A 223 27.40 4.60 18.23
N LYS A 224 28.70 4.47 17.95
CA LYS A 224 29.59 5.57 17.51
C LYS A 224 29.78 5.60 15.98
N HIS A 225 28.76 5.21 15.21
CA HIS A 225 28.83 5.19 13.76
C HIS A 225 28.67 6.58 13.15
N ASP A 226 29.46 6.87 12.11
CA ASP A 226 29.33 8.08 11.31
C ASP A 226 28.29 7.87 10.21
N TRP A 227 27.17 8.57 10.29
CA TRP A 227 26.05 8.45 9.37
C TRP A 227 26.18 9.31 8.12
N LYS A 228 27.17 10.20 8.05
CA LYS A 228 27.32 11.17 6.95
C LYS A 228 27.30 10.49 5.57
N GLY A 229 26.57 11.07 4.63
CA GLY A 229 26.42 10.54 3.27
C GLY A 229 25.53 9.30 3.15
N SER A 230 24.99 8.79 4.24
CA SER A 230 24.13 7.60 4.22
C SER A 230 22.67 7.95 3.91
N MET A 231 21.96 7.00 3.31
CA MET A 231 20.50 7.00 3.20
C MET A 231 19.91 6.12 4.29
N ILE A 232 18.98 6.66 5.08
CA ILE A 232 18.21 5.90 6.06
C ILE A 232 16.76 5.89 5.61
N VAL A 233 16.19 4.69 5.40
CA VAL A 233 14.77 4.52 5.10
C VAL A 233 14.04 4.07 6.36
N ALA A 234 13.00 4.81 6.75
CA ALA A 234 12.28 4.56 8.01
C ALA A 234 10.77 4.74 7.87
N VAL A 235 10.02 4.22 8.85
CA VAL A 235 8.57 4.44 8.93
C VAL A 235 8.24 5.83 9.45
N PRO A 236 7.13 6.47 9.05
CA PRO A 236 6.79 7.82 9.51
C PRO A 236 6.61 7.96 11.03
N SER A 237 6.25 6.87 11.73
CA SER A 237 5.99 6.88 13.18
C SER A 237 7.23 7.21 14.03
N VAL A 238 8.45 7.07 13.50
CA VAL A 238 9.67 7.46 14.22
C VAL A 238 9.98 8.96 14.13
N HIS A 239 9.26 9.71 13.30
CA HIS A 239 9.48 11.14 13.13
C HIS A 239 9.28 11.89 14.46
N GLY A 240 10.25 12.73 14.84
CA GLY A 240 10.21 13.49 16.10
C GLY A 240 10.53 12.66 17.36
N THR A 241 10.76 11.35 17.24
CA THR A 241 11.12 10.49 18.38
C THR A 241 12.63 10.53 18.67
N PRO A 242 13.08 10.09 19.87
CA PRO A 242 14.51 9.98 20.18
C PRO A 242 15.30 9.09 19.22
N TRP A 243 14.65 8.20 18.46
CA TRP A 243 15.31 7.33 17.49
C TRP A 243 16.06 8.14 16.41
N VAL A 244 15.50 9.27 15.96
CA VAL A 244 16.12 10.14 14.94
C VAL A 244 17.40 10.81 15.44
N LYS A 245 17.55 11.00 16.77
CA LYS A 245 18.74 11.63 17.35
C LYS A 245 20.02 10.84 17.11
N LYS A 246 19.92 9.54 16.80
CA LYS A 246 21.05 8.65 16.47
C LYS A 246 21.84 9.15 15.25
N PHE A 247 21.20 9.89 14.34
CA PHE A 247 21.78 10.30 13.06
C PHE A 247 22.45 11.68 13.06
N GLY A 248 22.39 12.41 14.19
CA GLY A 248 22.99 13.74 14.28
C GLY A 248 22.36 14.72 13.29
N CYS A 249 23.19 15.36 12.45
CA CYS A 249 22.72 16.28 11.42
C CYS A 249 22.19 15.50 10.22
N CYS A 250 20.86 15.45 10.08
CA CYS A 250 20.18 14.78 8.99
C CYS A 250 19.24 15.75 8.25
N SER A 251 19.02 15.49 6.97
CA SER A 251 17.90 16.06 6.22
C SER A 251 16.78 15.03 6.15
N THR A 252 15.55 15.47 6.37
CA THR A 252 14.36 14.61 6.41
C THR A 252 13.50 14.78 5.16
N ALA A 253 12.97 13.68 4.66
CA ALA A 253 12.02 13.69 3.56
C ALA A 253 10.90 12.67 3.73
N MET A 254 9.73 12.94 3.16
CA MET A 254 8.61 12.00 3.12
C MET A 254 8.17 11.74 1.68
N ALA A 255 7.92 10.46 1.35
CA ALA A 255 7.39 10.05 0.06
C ALA A 255 5.91 9.66 0.16
N SER A 256 5.02 10.52 -0.35
CA SER A 256 3.57 10.31 -0.29
C SER A 256 2.83 11.13 -1.35
N GLY A 257 1.70 10.62 -1.86
CA GLY A 257 0.80 11.37 -2.75
C GLY A 257 0.31 12.68 -2.10
N TRP A 258 0.15 12.68 -0.76
CA TRP A 258 -0.22 13.87 0.01
C TRP A 258 0.80 15.01 -0.09
N MET A 259 2.04 14.74 -0.52
CA MET A 259 3.05 15.78 -0.74
C MET A 259 2.74 16.69 -1.93
N ALA A 260 1.74 16.34 -2.76
CA ALA A 260 1.24 17.21 -3.83
C ALA A 260 0.59 18.50 -3.30
N VAL A 261 0.05 18.49 -2.08
CA VAL A 261 -0.66 19.63 -1.49
C VAL A 261 0.21 20.35 -0.47
N ARG A 262 0.43 21.66 -0.69
CA ARG A 262 1.27 22.51 0.18
C ARG A 262 0.87 22.46 1.65
N GLY A 263 -0.44 22.43 1.94
CA GLY A 263 -0.97 22.34 3.30
C GLY A 263 -0.58 21.04 4.01
N ALA A 264 -0.76 19.90 3.35
CA ALA A 264 -0.39 18.60 3.88
C ALA A 264 1.14 18.49 4.09
N ARG A 265 1.95 18.98 3.13
CA ARG A 265 3.41 19.05 3.29
C ARG A 265 3.83 19.86 4.52
N ARG A 266 3.22 21.04 4.75
CA ARG A 266 3.53 21.90 5.91
C ARG A 266 3.22 21.23 7.25
N ARG A 267 2.11 20.48 7.35
CA ARG A 267 1.73 19.80 8.61
C ARG A 267 2.70 18.70 9.02
N ARG A 268 3.47 18.14 8.08
CA ARG A 268 4.39 17.02 8.34
C ARG A 268 5.77 17.45 8.82
N SER A 269 6.10 18.75 8.76
CA SER A 269 7.36 19.33 9.28
C SER A 269 8.65 18.64 8.82
N VAL A 270 8.66 18.13 7.58
CA VAL A 270 9.85 17.57 6.91
C VAL A 270 10.50 18.59 5.98
N ASP A 271 11.81 18.48 5.74
CA ASP A 271 12.54 19.41 4.88
C ASP A 271 12.10 19.28 3.41
N ARG A 272 11.91 18.04 2.95
CA ARG A 272 11.54 17.69 1.57
C ARG A 272 10.30 16.80 1.52
N GLY A 273 9.49 16.96 0.47
CA GLY A 273 8.35 16.11 0.18
C GLY A 273 8.44 15.60 -1.26
N PHE A 274 8.32 14.29 -1.45
CA PHE A 274 8.34 13.65 -2.75
C PHE A 274 6.96 13.09 -3.07
N VAL A 275 6.39 13.46 -4.22
CA VAL A 275 5.03 13.07 -4.64
C VAL A 275 5.05 11.67 -5.24
N LEU A 276 5.35 10.66 -4.42
CA LEU A 276 5.32 9.25 -4.79
C LEU A 276 4.13 8.58 -4.12
N SER A 277 3.19 8.06 -4.89
CA SER A 277 2.03 7.32 -4.40
C SER A 277 1.98 5.91 -4.98
N ASP A 278 1.50 4.96 -4.18
CA ASP A 278 1.21 3.58 -4.60
C ASP A 278 -0.27 3.38 -4.95
N HIS A 279 -1.03 4.47 -5.03
CA HIS A 279 -2.44 4.52 -5.42
C HIS A 279 -2.60 5.25 -6.75
N VAL A 280 -3.74 5.06 -7.41
CA VAL A 280 -4.12 5.86 -8.59
C VAL A 280 -4.29 7.33 -8.25
N ASP A 281 -3.86 8.20 -9.15
CA ASP A 281 -4.29 9.61 -9.19
C ASP A 281 -5.59 9.75 -9.98
N TRP A 282 -6.07 10.98 -10.12
CA TRP A 282 -7.29 11.27 -10.86
C TRP A 282 -7.29 10.76 -12.31
N PRO A 283 -6.28 11.05 -13.16
CA PRO A 283 -6.24 10.51 -14.52
C PRO A 283 -6.21 8.97 -14.57
N ASN A 284 -5.40 8.32 -13.71
CA ASN A 284 -5.29 6.87 -13.72
C ASN A 284 -6.55 6.18 -13.18
N LEU A 285 -7.26 6.79 -12.22
CA LEU A 285 -8.57 6.31 -11.76
C LEU A 285 -9.58 6.27 -12.91
N LEU A 286 -9.71 7.37 -13.66
CA LEU A 286 -10.60 7.43 -14.82
C LEU A 286 -10.18 6.44 -15.91
N THR A 287 -8.88 6.35 -16.20
CA THR A 287 -8.32 5.38 -17.17
C THR A 287 -8.66 3.94 -16.79
N ALA A 288 -8.53 3.58 -15.51
CA ALA A 288 -8.84 2.25 -15.02
C ALA A 288 -10.35 1.93 -15.13
N ILE A 289 -11.21 2.89 -14.79
CA ILE A 289 -12.67 2.75 -14.94
C ILE A 289 -13.04 2.53 -16.41
N ASP A 290 -12.45 3.31 -17.33
CA ASP A 290 -12.71 3.16 -18.76
C ASP A 290 -12.22 1.82 -19.31
N ALA A 291 -11.03 1.37 -18.89
CA ALA A 291 -10.46 0.10 -19.33
C ALA A 291 -11.26 -1.13 -18.83
N CYS A 292 -11.72 -1.10 -17.57
CA CYS A 292 -12.58 -2.14 -17.01
C CYS A 292 -14.03 -2.06 -17.53
N ASN A 293 -14.47 -0.87 -17.94
CA ASN A 293 -15.79 -0.53 -18.48
C ASN A 293 -16.97 -1.20 -17.75
N PRO A 294 -17.14 -0.92 -16.45
CA PRO A 294 -18.25 -1.42 -15.67
C PRO A 294 -19.57 -0.73 -16.03
N GLU A 295 -20.68 -1.43 -15.83
CA GLU A 295 -22.03 -0.85 -15.86
C GLU A 295 -22.30 0.01 -14.63
N THR A 296 -21.69 -0.33 -13.48
CA THR A 296 -21.77 0.45 -12.25
C THR A 296 -20.42 0.53 -11.55
N VAL A 297 -20.01 1.74 -11.19
CA VAL A 297 -18.84 2.00 -10.35
C VAL A 297 -19.29 2.24 -8.91
N TRP A 298 -18.76 1.48 -7.97
CA TRP A 298 -18.94 1.67 -6.54
C TRP A 298 -17.63 2.25 -5.98
N LEU A 299 -17.73 3.38 -5.31
CA LEU A 299 -16.58 4.12 -4.81
C LEU A 299 -16.47 3.94 -3.31
N THR A 300 -15.26 3.66 -2.87
CA THR A 300 -14.88 3.52 -1.45
C THR A 300 -13.50 4.13 -1.25
N HIS A 301 -13.08 4.37 -0.01
CA HIS A 301 -11.81 5.01 0.36
C HIS A 301 -11.59 6.43 -0.24
N GLY A 302 -11.28 7.42 0.59
CA GLY A 302 -10.97 8.78 0.11
C GLY A 302 -12.16 9.58 -0.43
N CYS A 303 -11.95 10.34 -1.51
CA CYS A 303 -12.84 11.40 -2.00
C CYS A 303 -14.03 10.88 -2.84
N THR A 304 -14.75 9.89 -2.31
CA THR A 304 -15.82 9.14 -2.99
C THR A 304 -16.91 10.04 -3.58
N ALA A 305 -17.36 11.06 -2.84
CA ALA A 305 -18.41 11.97 -3.28
C ALA A 305 -18.03 12.77 -4.53
N SER A 306 -16.79 13.25 -4.59
CA SER A 306 -16.27 14.01 -5.74
C SER A 306 -16.18 13.16 -6.99
N VAL A 307 -15.63 11.94 -6.87
CA VAL A 307 -15.53 11.02 -8.00
C VAL A 307 -16.93 10.57 -8.45
N ALA A 308 -17.82 10.22 -7.52
CA ALA A 308 -19.18 9.78 -7.83
C ALA A 308 -19.94 10.85 -8.61
N ARG A 309 -19.86 12.10 -8.14
CA ARG A 309 -20.48 13.25 -8.82
C ARG A 309 -19.95 13.40 -10.24
N TYR A 310 -18.63 13.44 -10.41
CA TYR A 310 -18.01 13.61 -11.73
C TYR A 310 -18.44 12.51 -12.72
N LEU A 311 -18.39 11.24 -12.30
CA LEU A 311 -18.78 10.10 -13.14
C LEU A 311 -20.25 10.19 -13.57
N ASN A 312 -21.16 10.51 -12.64
CA ASN A 312 -22.59 10.68 -12.94
C ASN A 312 -22.85 11.86 -13.89
N GLU A 313 -22.16 13.00 -13.71
CA GLU A 313 -22.24 14.14 -14.63
C GLU A 313 -21.72 13.80 -16.04
N HIS A 314 -20.87 12.77 -16.17
CA HIS A 314 -20.30 12.29 -17.44
C HIS A 314 -20.97 10.99 -17.95
N GLY A 315 -22.19 10.70 -17.51
CA GLY A 315 -23.01 9.61 -18.05
C GLY A 315 -22.63 8.20 -17.59
N ARG A 316 -21.77 8.07 -16.57
CA ARG A 316 -21.47 6.79 -15.92
C ARG A 316 -22.35 6.62 -14.68
N ASN A 317 -22.79 5.39 -14.38
CA ASN A 317 -23.52 5.10 -13.15
C ASN A 317 -22.54 4.88 -11.99
N ALA A 318 -22.41 5.84 -11.10
CA ALA A 318 -21.52 5.78 -9.95
C ALA A 318 -22.26 5.90 -8.62
N LYS A 319 -21.92 5.03 -7.68
CA LYS A 319 -22.51 4.94 -6.34
C LYS A 319 -21.43 4.97 -5.27
N ILE A 320 -21.75 5.53 -4.11
CA ILE A 320 -20.86 5.50 -2.95
C ILE A 320 -21.18 4.24 -2.16
N LEU A 321 -20.16 3.48 -1.81
CA LEU A 321 -20.27 2.39 -0.85
C LEU A 321 -20.15 3.00 0.55
N ASP A 322 -21.24 2.95 1.34
CA ASP A 322 -21.38 3.75 2.56
C ASP A 322 -20.15 3.61 3.46
N ALA A 323 -19.48 4.72 3.73
CA ALA A 323 -18.30 4.73 4.58
C ALA A 323 -18.74 4.53 6.04
N LEU A 324 -18.97 3.29 6.46
CA LEU A 324 -18.96 2.96 7.87
C LEU A 324 -17.49 3.09 8.35
N GLY A 325 -17.02 4.32 8.55
CA GLY A 325 -15.84 4.65 9.34
C GLY A 325 -14.45 4.44 8.72
N ARG A 326 -14.25 4.65 7.42
CA ARG A 326 -12.91 4.92 6.87
C ARG A 326 -12.88 6.39 6.44
N THR A 327 -12.34 7.26 7.28
CA THR A 327 -12.23 8.70 6.99
C THR A 327 -10.95 9.02 6.22
N GLU A 328 -10.91 10.16 5.52
CA GLU A 328 -9.76 10.66 4.74
C GLU A 328 -8.43 10.77 5.54
N GLY A 329 -8.45 10.53 6.86
CA GLY A 329 -7.28 10.52 7.74
C GLY A 329 -6.90 9.16 8.35
N ASP A 330 -7.60 8.06 8.05
CA ASP A 330 -7.26 6.76 8.65
C ASP A 330 -5.97 6.14 8.07
N GLU A 331 -5.62 6.46 6.81
CA GLU A 331 -4.29 6.12 6.25
C GLU A 331 -3.14 6.88 6.94
N ASP A 332 -3.43 8.02 7.59
CA ASP A 332 -2.46 8.74 8.41
C ASP A 332 -2.21 8.04 9.76
N ALA A 333 -3.13 7.18 10.21
CA ALA A 333 -3.13 6.53 11.53
C ALA A 333 -2.81 5.01 11.49
N THR A 334 -2.98 4.33 10.35
CA THR A 334 -2.79 2.86 10.24
C THR A 334 -1.33 2.41 10.35
N GLY A 335 -0.37 3.34 10.32
CA GLY A 335 1.03 3.12 10.68
C GLY A 335 1.30 3.02 12.19
N ALA A 336 0.33 3.36 13.05
CA ALA A 336 0.46 3.30 14.51
C ALA A 336 0.00 1.96 15.12
N GLY A 337 -0.64 1.09 14.33
CA GLY A 337 -1.27 -0.14 14.79
C GLY A 337 -0.35 -1.36 14.92
N PHE A 338 0.94 -1.17 15.23
CA PHE A 338 1.85 -2.11 15.94
C PHE A 338 3.27 -1.51 15.95
N ASP A 339 3.67 -0.81 17.02
CA ASP A 339 5.09 -0.70 17.41
C ASP A 339 5.28 -0.19 18.85
N SER A 340 4.46 -0.68 19.79
CA SER A 340 4.75 -0.56 21.23
C SER A 340 5.13 -1.91 21.82
N THR A 341 6.05 -2.63 21.18
CA THR A 341 7.00 -3.42 21.97
C THR A 341 8.16 -2.48 22.25
N THR A 342 8.20 -1.99 23.49
CA THR A 342 9.40 -1.40 24.08
C THR A 342 10.63 -2.17 23.60
N GLU A 343 11.54 -1.50 22.89
CA GLU A 343 12.90 -1.99 22.71
C GLU A 343 13.47 -2.17 24.13
N GLU A 344 13.41 -3.39 24.67
CA GLU A 344 14.16 -3.75 25.86
C GLU A 344 15.63 -3.54 25.54
N LEU A 345 16.20 -2.49 26.12
CA LEU A 345 17.63 -2.31 26.21
C LEU A 345 18.20 -3.58 26.86
N PRO A 346 19.23 -4.23 26.28
CA PRO A 346 19.93 -5.27 27.00
C PRO A 346 20.49 -4.65 28.28
N SER A 347 20.04 -5.17 29.42
CA SER A 347 20.52 -4.83 30.74
C SER A 347 22.00 -5.18 30.84
N SER A 348 22.80 -4.14 31.11
CA SER A 348 24.17 -4.13 31.66
C SER A 348 25.21 -5.09 31.09
#